data_AF-A0A6L8T5S1-F1
#
_entry.id   AF-A0A6L8T5S1-F1
#
_cell.length_a   1.000
_cell.length_b   1.000
_cell.length_c   1.000
_cell.angle_alpha   90.00
_cell.angle_beta   90.00
_cell.angle_gamma   90.00
#
_symmetry.space_group_name_H-M   'P 1'
#
loop_
_entity.id
_entity.type
_entity.pdbx_description
1 polymer ?
#
loop_
_entity_poly.entity_id
_entity_poly.type
_entity_poly.pdbx_seq_one_letter_code
_entity_poly.pdbx_strand_id
1 'polypeptide(L)'
;MKTWTKKFQKMLTLILAICLVTGCMGFSNVQAATRKSGTTYYHTCINGKKGGTLTNYGRKYYMSGTRKAVCKGNTLTMYASFNTSKNGVLNSQNKKAYIKYGKHTFKLTSKTKYYFSGDEGPDEYCSKSAFMSTMRSMNGLGLCIKVTNGKVVEMSFRS
;
A
#
# COMPACT_ATOMS: atom_id res chain seq x y z
N MET A 1 -43.88 -25.44 -13.16
CA MET A 1 -42.75 -24.63 -13.69
C MET A 1 -42.87 -23.12 -13.41
N LYS A 2 -43.99 -22.45 -13.71
CA LYS A 2 -44.13 -20.97 -13.58
C LYS A 2 -43.94 -20.38 -12.16
N THR A 3 -44.25 -21.15 -11.12
CA THR A 3 -44.10 -20.72 -9.71
C THR A 3 -42.68 -20.87 -9.20
N TRP A 4 -41.94 -21.87 -9.70
CA TRP A 4 -40.57 -22.15 -9.30
C TRP A 4 -39.60 -21.12 -9.90
N THR A 5 -39.80 -20.73 -11.16
CA THR A 5 -39.02 -19.66 -11.81
C THR A 5 -39.20 -18.31 -11.13
N LYS A 6 -40.42 -17.98 -10.67
CA LYS A 6 -40.68 -16.76 -9.88
C LYS A 6 -40.01 -16.78 -8.51
N LYS A 7 -39.99 -17.92 -7.82
CA LYS A 7 -39.26 -18.08 -6.54
C LYS A 7 -37.74 -17.99 -6.74
N PHE A 8 -37.22 -18.58 -7.81
CA PHE A 8 -35.80 -18.55 -8.17
C PHE A 8 -35.34 -17.13 -8.56
N GLN A 9 -36.10 -16.42 -9.39
CA GLN A 9 -35.82 -15.02 -9.71
C GLN A 9 -35.80 -14.15 -8.45
N LYS A 10 -36.78 -14.29 -7.54
CA LYS A 10 -36.79 -13.54 -6.28
C LYS A 10 -35.56 -13.82 -5.41
N MET A 11 -35.12 -15.08 -5.36
CA MET A 11 -33.90 -15.48 -4.63
C MET A 11 -32.63 -14.89 -5.28
N LEU A 12 -32.53 -14.93 -6.61
CA LEU A 12 -31.41 -14.36 -7.35
C LEU A 12 -31.33 -12.84 -7.19
N THR A 13 -32.47 -12.15 -7.24
CA THR A 13 -32.56 -10.70 -7.00
C THR A 13 -32.13 -10.34 -5.57
N LEU A 14 -32.50 -11.15 -4.58
CA LEU A 14 -32.11 -10.94 -3.19
C LEU A 14 -30.59 -11.14 -2.99
N ILE A 15 -30.01 -12.16 -3.61
CA ILE A 15 -28.54 -12.40 -3.58
C ILE A 15 -27.79 -11.26 -4.25
N LEU A 16 -28.25 -10.79 -5.41
CA LEU A 16 -27.66 -9.62 -6.10
C LEU A 16 -27.73 -8.35 -5.24
N ALA A 17 -28.87 -8.11 -4.56
CA ALA A 17 -29.02 -6.96 -3.66
C ALA A 17 -28.07 -7.03 -2.45
N ILE A 18 -27.86 -8.21 -1.85
CA ILE A 18 -26.91 -8.41 -0.75
C ILE A 18 -25.46 -8.18 -1.22
N CYS A 19 -25.10 -8.64 -2.43
CA CYS A 19 -23.81 -8.38 -3.05
C CYS A 19 -23.57 -6.89 -3.34
N LEU A 20 -24.62 -6.16 -3.75
CA LEU A 20 -24.59 -4.70 -3.93
C LEU A 20 -24.40 -3.95 -2.61
N VAL A 21 -25.06 -4.38 -1.52
CA VAL A 21 -24.98 -3.72 -0.20
C VAL A 21 -23.64 -3.99 0.50
N THR A 22 -23.07 -5.19 0.37
CA THR A 22 -21.73 -5.52 0.90
C THR A 22 -20.60 -4.90 0.08
N GLY A 23 -20.84 -4.54 -1.19
CA GLY A 23 -19.91 -3.78 -2.04
C GLY A 23 -19.76 -2.29 -1.64
N CYS A 24 -20.66 -1.75 -0.81
CA CYS A 24 -20.70 -0.34 -0.44
C CYS A 24 -20.06 -0.02 0.92
N MET A 25 -19.57 -1.01 1.67
CA MET A 25 -18.77 -0.76 2.87
C MET A 25 -17.33 -0.37 2.48
N GLY A 26 -17.16 0.91 2.12
CA GLY A 26 -15.93 1.67 2.36
C GLY A 26 -14.62 0.96 2.00
N PHE A 27 -14.52 0.37 0.82
CA PHE A 27 -13.20 0.35 0.19
C PHE A 27 -12.88 1.80 -0.09
N SER A 28 -11.93 2.35 0.65
CA SER A 28 -11.09 3.41 0.14
C SER A 28 -10.43 2.83 -1.12
N ASN A 29 -11.16 2.88 -2.23
CA ASN A 29 -10.57 3.00 -3.54
C ASN A 29 -9.80 4.32 -3.42
N VAL A 30 -8.56 4.25 -2.93
CA VAL A 30 -7.55 5.04 -3.62
C VAL A 30 -7.59 4.43 -5.00
N GLN A 31 -8.39 5.07 -5.84
CA GLN A 31 -8.43 4.91 -7.27
C GLN A 31 -7.01 5.22 -7.73
N ALA A 32 -6.10 4.25 -7.59
CA ALA A 32 -4.80 4.25 -8.24
C ALA A 32 -4.96 4.02 -9.76
N ALA A 33 -6.21 3.95 -10.23
CA ALA A 33 -6.62 3.87 -11.63
C ALA A 33 -7.28 5.18 -12.13
N THR A 34 -6.92 6.35 -11.58
CA THR A 34 -7.16 7.64 -12.25
C THR A 34 -5.84 8.33 -12.62
N ARG A 35 -5.51 8.28 -13.91
CA ARG A 35 -4.79 9.33 -14.67
C ARG A 35 -3.55 9.95 -14.02
N LYS A 36 -2.51 9.19 -13.67
CA LYS A 36 -1.16 9.75 -13.55
C LYS A 36 -0.17 8.89 -14.32
N SER A 37 0.22 9.36 -15.51
CA SER A 37 1.47 8.93 -16.12
C SER A 37 2.63 9.26 -15.18
N GLY A 38 3.59 8.35 -15.11
CA GLY A 38 4.85 8.58 -14.41
C GLY A 38 4.99 7.82 -13.09
N THR A 39 6.09 8.14 -12.40
CA THR A 39 6.57 7.41 -11.23
C THR A 39 6.31 8.19 -9.94
N THR A 40 5.94 7.48 -8.88
CA THR A 40 5.82 8.00 -7.52
C THR A 40 6.40 6.98 -6.56
N TYR A 41 7.23 7.45 -5.64
CA TYR A 41 7.81 6.64 -4.58
C TYR A 41 7.03 6.89 -3.29
N TYR A 42 6.76 5.83 -2.54
CA TYR A 42 6.13 5.87 -1.24
C TYR A 42 7.11 5.31 -0.22
N HIS A 43 7.42 6.11 0.80
CA HIS A 43 8.33 5.74 1.86
C HIS A 43 7.55 5.62 3.19
N THR A 44 7.83 4.57 3.95
CA THR A 44 7.28 4.35 5.30
C THR A 44 8.25 3.51 6.12
N CYS A 45 8.04 3.40 7.44
CA CYS A 45 8.81 2.48 8.29
C CYS A 45 7.90 1.33 8.74
N ILE A 46 8.38 0.09 8.66
CA ILE A 46 7.65 -1.07 9.18
C ILE A 46 7.91 -1.21 10.68
N ASN A 47 7.28 -0.36 11.49
CA ASN A 47 7.62 -0.18 12.90
C ASN A 47 6.44 -0.37 13.87
N GLY A 48 5.30 -0.88 13.40
CA GLY A 48 4.10 -1.08 14.22
C GLY A 48 3.38 0.22 14.63
N LYS A 49 3.80 1.39 14.11
CA LYS A 49 3.24 2.70 14.46
C LYS A 49 2.41 3.29 13.32
N LYS A 50 1.56 4.28 13.65
CA LYS A 50 0.77 5.01 12.64
C LYS A 50 1.59 6.09 11.91
N GLY A 51 2.78 6.42 12.40
CA GLY A 51 3.46 7.67 12.09
C GLY A 51 2.86 8.86 12.83
N GLY A 52 3.38 10.06 12.58
CA GLY A 52 2.99 11.28 13.27
C GLY A 52 3.88 12.46 12.93
N THR A 53 3.69 13.56 13.63
CA THR A 53 4.53 14.75 13.51
C THR A 53 5.46 14.82 14.71
N LEU A 54 6.75 14.95 14.46
CA LEU A 54 7.77 15.26 15.47
C LEU A 54 8.21 16.71 15.27
N THR A 55 8.30 17.48 16.34
CA THR A 55 8.92 18.81 16.30
C THR A 55 10.28 18.73 16.99
N ASN A 56 11.34 19.08 16.28
CA ASN A 56 12.71 19.11 16.82
C ASN A 56 13.37 20.44 16.45
N TYR A 57 13.89 21.17 17.43
CA TYR A 57 14.48 22.51 17.25
C TYR A 57 13.65 23.44 16.34
N GLY A 58 12.33 23.50 16.56
CA GLY A 58 11.40 24.32 15.77
C GLY A 58 11.06 23.77 14.37
N ARG A 59 11.72 22.70 13.92
CA ARG A 59 11.44 22.05 12.63
C ARG A 59 10.46 20.89 12.80
N LYS A 60 9.49 20.78 11.89
CA LYS A 60 8.50 19.70 11.88
C LYS A 60 8.91 18.59 10.91
N TYR A 61 8.89 17.37 11.40
CA TYR A 61 9.15 16.14 10.68
C TYR A 61 7.91 15.27 10.68
N TYR A 62 7.49 14.85 9.50
CA TYR A 62 6.35 13.97 9.28
C TYR A 62 6.86 12.54 9.16
N MET A 63 6.90 11.86 10.31
CA MET A 63 7.40 10.50 10.46
C MET A 63 6.33 9.52 10.00
N SER A 64 6.61 8.75 8.95
CA SER A 64 5.71 7.72 8.46
C SER A 64 5.85 6.41 9.26
N GLY A 65 4.81 5.58 9.24
CA GLY A 65 4.80 4.29 9.94
C GLY A 65 3.74 3.36 9.41
N THR A 66 4.03 2.06 9.48
CA THR A 66 3.16 0.96 9.10
C THR A 66 2.79 0.12 10.31
N ARG A 67 1.49 -0.08 10.53
CA ARG A 67 0.97 -0.97 11.56
C ARG A 67 0.77 -2.40 11.09
N LYS A 68 0.38 -2.55 9.83
CA LYS A 68 -0.04 -3.83 9.28
C LYS A 68 0.10 -3.81 7.77
N ALA A 69 0.59 -4.91 7.21
CA ALA A 69 0.60 -5.15 5.78
C ALA A 69 0.09 -6.57 5.50
N VAL A 70 -0.79 -6.67 4.51
CA VAL A 70 -1.41 -7.94 4.10
C VAL A 70 -1.32 -8.04 2.59
N CYS A 71 -0.71 -9.11 2.10
CA CYS A 71 -0.67 -9.42 0.68
C CYS A 71 -1.65 -10.56 0.37
N LYS A 72 -2.60 -10.33 -0.54
CA LYS A 72 -3.50 -11.35 -1.08
C LYS A 72 -3.41 -11.34 -2.60
N GLY A 73 -2.92 -12.42 -3.19
CA GLY A 73 -2.65 -12.48 -4.62
C GLY A 73 -1.73 -11.33 -5.05
N ASN A 74 -2.18 -10.51 -6.00
CA ASN A 74 -1.44 -9.35 -6.51
C ASN A 74 -1.83 -8.02 -5.85
N THR A 75 -2.53 -8.05 -4.72
CA THR A 75 -2.94 -6.86 -4.00
C THR A 75 -2.23 -6.80 -2.65
N LEU A 76 -1.44 -5.74 -2.44
CA LEU A 76 -0.86 -5.39 -1.16
C LEU A 76 -1.74 -4.34 -0.48
N THR A 77 -2.30 -4.67 0.67
CA THR A 77 -3.03 -3.73 1.53
C THR A 77 -2.17 -3.35 2.72
N MET A 78 -1.96 -2.06 2.94
CA MET A 78 -1.18 -1.51 4.03
C MET A 78 -2.01 -0.56 4.88
N TYR A 79 -1.83 -0.67 6.20
CA TYR A 79 -2.35 0.28 7.17
C TYR A 79 -1.18 1.14 7.63
N ALA A 80 -1.00 2.27 6.95
CA ALA A 80 0.24 3.03 7.02
C ALA A 80 0.01 4.52 6.71
N SER A 81 0.96 5.33 7.16
CA SER A 81 1.24 6.66 6.60
C SER A 81 2.48 6.59 5.69
N PHE A 82 2.61 7.55 4.77
CA PHE A 82 3.71 7.58 3.80
C PHE A 82 4.27 8.99 3.61
N ASN A 83 5.55 9.08 3.24
CA ASN A 83 6.11 10.25 2.57
C ASN A 83 6.27 9.93 1.08
N THR A 84 5.83 10.81 0.19
CA THR A 84 5.90 10.59 -1.26
C THR A 84 6.94 11.45 -1.96
N SER A 85 7.56 10.92 -3.02
CA SER A 85 8.47 11.68 -3.87
C SER A 85 8.32 11.30 -5.35
N LYS A 86 8.83 12.16 -6.24
CA LYS A 86 8.85 11.90 -7.70
C LYS A 86 10.19 11.34 -8.17
N ASN A 87 11.28 11.67 -7.48
CA ASN A 87 12.65 11.30 -7.80
C ASN A 87 13.23 10.24 -6.84
N GLY A 88 12.45 9.71 -5.91
CA GLY A 88 12.91 8.69 -4.94
C GLY A 88 13.57 9.26 -3.69
N VAL A 89 13.77 10.58 -3.61
CA VAL A 89 14.38 11.23 -2.45
C VAL A 89 13.34 11.45 -1.36
N LEU A 90 13.60 10.91 -0.17
CA LEU A 90 12.75 11.10 1.00
C LEU A 90 12.94 12.52 1.55
N ASN A 91 11.85 13.27 1.67
CA ASN A 91 11.81 14.53 2.42
C ASN A 91 10.72 14.47 3.48
N SER A 92 11.12 14.17 4.72
CA SER A 92 10.20 14.08 5.87
C SER A 92 9.73 15.43 6.39
N GLN A 93 10.29 16.55 5.94
CA GLN A 93 9.86 17.90 6.37
C GLN A 93 8.72 18.46 5.50
N ASN A 94 8.48 17.88 4.32
CA ASN A 94 7.45 18.35 3.42
C ASN A 94 6.05 17.83 3.80
N LYS A 95 5.23 18.69 4.41
CA LYS A 95 3.83 18.39 4.76
C LYS A 95 2.98 17.93 3.56
N LYS A 96 3.17 18.52 2.38
CA LYS A 96 2.38 18.20 1.18
C LYS A 96 2.68 16.79 0.65
N ALA A 97 3.89 16.30 0.91
CA ALA A 97 4.33 14.96 0.56
C ALA A 97 3.92 13.90 1.59
N TYR A 98 3.35 14.30 2.73
CA TYR A 98 2.94 13.36 3.78
C TYR A 98 1.50 12.89 3.57
N ILE A 99 1.34 11.60 3.35
CA ILE A 99 0.06 10.89 3.34
C ILE A 99 -0.22 10.41 4.76
N LYS A 100 -1.34 10.88 5.32
CA LYS A 100 -1.80 10.47 6.65
C LYS A 100 -2.07 8.97 6.73
N TYR A 101 -2.03 8.46 7.96
CA TYR A 101 -2.34 7.07 8.25
C TYR A 101 -3.71 6.68 7.72
N GLY A 102 -3.78 5.56 7.00
CA GLY A 102 -5.01 5.02 6.45
C GLY A 102 -4.79 3.63 5.87
N LYS A 103 -5.86 3.08 5.28
CA LYS A 103 -5.82 1.85 4.48
C LYS A 103 -5.45 2.22 3.05
N HIS A 104 -4.33 1.72 2.56
CA HIS A 104 -3.79 1.97 1.23
C HIS A 104 -3.59 0.66 0.50
N THR A 105 -3.92 0.61 -0.78
CA THR A 105 -3.79 -0.61 -1.60
C THR A 105 -2.88 -0.36 -2.78
N PHE A 106 -1.93 -1.27 -2.97
CA PHE A 106 -0.98 -1.27 -4.07
C PHE A 106 -1.17 -2.50 -4.95
N LYS A 107 -1.12 -2.29 -6.27
CA LYS A 107 -1.22 -3.37 -7.25
C LYS A 107 0.17 -3.89 -7.60
N LEU A 108 0.46 -5.11 -7.17
CA LEU A 108 1.66 -5.85 -7.54
C LEU A 108 1.47 -6.47 -8.93
N THR A 109 2.59 -6.80 -9.57
CA THR A 109 2.62 -7.51 -10.84
C THR A 109 3.60 -8.69 -10.74
N SER A 110 3.57 -9.61 -11.70
CA SER A 110 4.59 -10.66 -11.80
C SER A 110 6.00 -10.10 -12.06
N LYS A 111 6.12 -8.86 -12.55
CA LYS A 111 7.38 -8.17 -12.82
C LYS A 111 7.86 -7.30 -11.66
N THR A 112 7.10 -7.23 -10.55
CA THR A 112 7.51 -6.44 -9.39
C THR A 112 8.78 -7.04 -8.80
N LYS A 113 9.83 -6.22 -8.68
CA LYS A 113 11.09 -6.62 -8.06
C LYS A 113 11.07 -6.33 -6.56
N TYR A 114 11.73 -7.18 -5.77
CA TYR A 114 11.85 -7.05 -4.33
C TYR A 114 13.31 -7.19 -3.94
N TYR A 115 13.83 -6.28 -3.13
CA TYR A 115 15.24 -6.34 -2.72
C TYR A 115 15.49 -5.64 -1.38
N PHE A 116 16.63 -5.93 -0.77
CA PHE A 116 17.20 -5.15 0.32
C PHE A 116 18.28 -4.24 -0.27
N SER A 117 18.20 -2.94 0.05
CA SER A 117 19.19 -1.94 -0.36
C SER A 117 20.54 -2.32 0.24
N GLY A 118 21.56 -2.44 -0.62
CA GLY A 118 22.94 -2.61 -0.15
C GLY A 118 23.54 -1.32 0.40
N ASP A 119 22.82 -0.20 0.29
CA ASP A 119 23.27 1.17 0.55
C ASP A 119 24.53 1.53 -0.25
N GLU A 120 25.72 1.20 0.24
CA GLU A 120 26.98 1.33 -0.51
C GLU A 120 27.36 0.06 -1.31
N GLY A 121 26.74 -1.07 -0.97
CA GLY A 121 26.88 -2.35 -1.67
C GLY A 121 25.78 -2.62 -2.70
N PRO A 122 25.86 -3.76 -3.42
CA PRO A 122 24.83 -4.15 -4.38
C PRO A 122 23.50 -4.48 -3.70
N ASP A 123 22.39 -4.24 -4.40
CA ASP A 123 21.06 -4.66 -3.97
C ASP A 123 20.94 -6.19 -3.87
N GLU A 124 20.40 -6.68 -2.76
CA GLU A 124 20.12 -8.10 -2.56
C GLU A 124 18.67 -8.42 -2.95
N TYR A 125 18.49 -9.00 -4.14
CA TYR A 125 17.17 -9.38 -4.65
C TYR A 125 16.62 -10.62 -3.93
N CYS A 126 15.33 -10.57 -3.59
CA CYS A 126 14.66 -11.66 -2.90
C CYS A 126 13.30 -12.00 -3.51
N SER A 127 12.75 -13.14 -3.09
CA SER A 127 11.42 -13.56 -3.50
C SER A 127 10.34 -12.70 -2.84
N LYS A 128 9.17 -12.62 -3.48
CA LYS A 128 7.99 -11.97 -2.90
C LYS A 128 7.65 -12.54 -1.52
N SER A 129 7.75 -13.86 -1.32
CA SER A 129 7.41 -14.48 -0.04
C SER A 129 8.35 -14.03 1.08
N ALA A 130 9.67 -14.01 0.81
CA ALA A 130 10.68 -13.52 1.74
C ALA A 130 10.44 -12.05 2.09
N PHE A 131 10.29 -11.19 1.08
CA PHE A 131 10.03 -9.75 1.27
C PHE A 131 8.77 -9.50 2.12
N MET A 132 7.68 -10.22 1.82
CA MET A 132 6.43 -10.08 2.57
C MET A 132 6.55 -10.63 4.00
N SER A 133 7.46 -11.58 4.25
CA SER A 133 7.79 -12.05 5.61
C SER A 133 8.45 -10.94 6.42
N THR A 134 9.47 -10.28 5.87
CA THR A 134 10.13 -9.13 6.49
C THR A 134 9.13 -8.01 6.76
N MET A 135 8.27 -7.69 5.81
CA MET A 135 7.24 -6.67 6.00
C MET A 135 6.29 -6.96 7.16
N ARG A 136 6.03 -8.24 7.47
CA ARG A 136 5.20 -8.65 8.62
C ARG A 136 5.93 -8.60 9.95
N SER A 137 7.26 -8.67 9.95
CA SER A 137 8.08 -8.66 11.18
C SER A 137 8.01 -7.33 11.94
N MET A 138 7.70 -6.22 11.24
CA MET A 138 7.67 -4.88 11.82
C MET A 138 8.97 -4.51 12.55
N ASN A 139 10.11 -4.89 11.97
CA ASN A 139 11.44 -4.75 12.55
C ASN A 139 12.07 -3.34 12.47
N GLY A 140 11.32 -2.33 12.03
CA GLY A 140 11.77 -0.94 11.98
C GLY A 140 12.35 -0.47 10.65
N LEU A 141 12.63 -1.38 9.70
CA LEU A 141 13.23 -1.03 8.41
C LEU A 141 12.41 0.02 7.64
N GLY A 142 13.13 0.87 6.89
CA GLY A 142 12.54 1.78 5.92
C GLY A 142 12.08 1.02 4.69
N LEU A 143 10.80 1.11 4.34
CA LEU A 143 10.21 0.57 3.13
C LEU A 143 10.10 1.66 2.06
N CYS A 144 10.54 1.33 0.85
CA CYS A 144 10.28 2.10 -0.36
C CYS A 144 9.38 1.30 -1.31
N ILE A 145 8.35 1.93 -1.87
CA ILE A 145 7.48 1.35 -2.90
C ILE A 145 7.50 2.28 -4.10
N LYS A 146 8.08 1.82 -5.21
CA LYS A 146 8.09 2.54 -6.48
C LYS A 146 6.88 2.12 -7.31
N VAL A 147 6.02 3.10 -7.57
CA VAL A 147 4.79 2.91 -8.36
C VAL A 147 4.94 3.68 -9.66
N THR A 148 4.80 2.98 -10.78
CA THR A 148 4.79 3.57 -12.13
C THR A 148 3.46 3.20 -12.78
N ASN A 149 2.75 4.22 -13.29
CA ASN A 149 1.47 4.05 -13.98
C ASN A 149 0.47 3.20 -13.16
N GLY A 150 0.39 3.47 -11.84
CA GLY A 150 -0.53 2.79 -10.92
C GLY A 150 -0.13 1.37 -10.50
N LYS A 151 1.02 0.85 -10.95
CA LYS A 151 1.51 -0.50 -10.62
C LYS A 151 2.84 -0.43 -9.89
N VAL A 152 3.01 -1.32 -8.91
CA VAL A 152 4.29 -1.45 -8.19
C VAL A 152 5.30 -2.11 -9.11
N VAL A 153 6.40 -1.43 -9.40
CA VAL A 153 7.50 -1.96 -10.20
C VAL A 153 8.63 -2.48 -9.32
N GLU A 154 8.89 -1.82 -8.19
CA GLU A 154 9.96 -2.17 -7.26
C GLU A 154 9.51 -1.91 -5.82
N MET A 155 9.95 -2.77 -4.90
CA MET A 155 9.85 -2.58 -3.46
C MET A 155 11.20 -2.89 -2.82
N SER A 156 11.62 -2.04 -1.89
CA SER A 156 12.88 -2.25 -1.18
C SER A 156 12.82 -1.92 0.30
N PHE A 157 13.63 -2.63 1.07
CA PHE A 157 13.94 -2.26 2.44
C PHE A 157 15.31 -1.62 2.53
N ARG A 158 15.48 -0.70 3.48
CA ARG A 158 16.74 -0.07 3.87
C ARG A 158 16.80 0.07 5.38
N SER A 159 18.00 0.03 5.93
CA SER A 159 18.25 0.21 7.36
C SER A 159 18.11 1.67 7.79
#